data_AF-A0AAD7CSG6-F1
#
_entry.id   AF-A0AAD7CSG6-F1
#
_cell.length_a   1.000
_cell.length_b   1.000
_cell.length_c   1.000
_cell.angle_alpha   90.00
_cell.angle_beta   90.00
_cell.angle_gamma   90.00
#
_symmetry.space_group_name_H-M   'P 1'
#
loop_
_entity.id
_entity.type
_entity.pdbx_description
1 polymer ?
#
loop_
_entity_poly.entity_id
_entity_poly.type
_entity_poly.pdbx_seq_one_letter_code
_entity_poly.pdbx_strand_id
1 'polypeptide(L)'
;MRSLAAAAYLCLLLPIVLATVNFNTCLQQVRNGEWGLIGGTDNSGHPVSNISTATAITYDLCLVACGSGSEPFVWNIFSQQFSAWLLPYLALVSQLPFGAQNRLDNLVSMLLTMGSPTLAAYSLVLTVLNGRWIAQRFAHLRYPNVGHAVNILSSLQQSSFHVTTDEALLASLIILPDNDEWWSELVSWLDYVHTSTWSISAVASILWVIIAYIFTVIDSFSGVVTSSTLNANGQAVGSIFLWLLPIVVGWLQLSPLSDTAKVQQAMERANNIAHVAGDGKDGKPVPASDVSTKRAISLPKGTGEIHCDEQCTAPIYNYARFLPWALAVETVYYAFREASERADSHQTVSGGAWIKGDRNDKICAENRRGSLTQVAAYVKPTFRPAMDHDKPRSRWGPGVVSRFLLATILAFCLTWGSIGAAILVAFFTPTKGIACRSGSYLLYGIMSTIVWMLLVTSSVLAHYSTFTVSFKGRYMHTKATRTAGVLSIVCRRLGKILATINAIWIVLVCLFQFGSFFDRCWCNSSVFYLGKRAAYNVIDVGLEDVAALNEPWIAGVGLASGCAVLFLVVVNLLINPALPD
;
A
#
# COMPACT_ATOMS: atom_id res chain seq x y z
N MET A 1 -20.68 -12.77 7.33
CA MET A 1 -20.98 -13.72 8.43
C MET A 1 -20.51 -15.15 8.15
N ARG A 2 -20.83 -15.76 7.01
CA ARG A 2 -20.39 -17.15 6.71
C ARG A 2 -18.86 -17.33 6.60
N SER A 3 -18.11 -16.30 6.23
CA SER A 3 -16.65 -16.36 6.06
C SER A 3 -15.85 -16.15 7.36
N LEU A 4 -16.40 -15.43 8.34
CA LEU A 4 -15.76 -15.18 9.64
C LEU A 4 -15.95 -16.36 10.61
N ALA A 5 -17.08 -17.07 10.49
CA ALA A 5 -17.29 -18.34 11.19
C ALA A 5 -16.25 -19.39 10.75
N ALA A 6 -15.87 -19.43 9.46
CA ALA A 6 -14.85 -20.36 8.97
C ALA A 6 -13.46 -20.11 9.56
N ALA A 7 -13.08 -18.84 9.81
CA ALA A 7 -11.80 -18.48 10.42
C ALA A 7 -11.75 -18.83 11.91
N ALA A 8 -12.85 -18.61 12.65
CA ALA A 8 -12.96 -19.00 14.06
C ALA A 8 -12.97 -20.54 14.24
N TYR A 9 -13.61 -21.27 13.32
CA TYR A 9 -13.57 -22.74 13.32
C TYR A 9 -12.18 -23.32 12.96
N LEU A 10 -11.37 -22.60 12.17
CA LEU A 10 -10.00 -23.03 11.86
C LEU A 10 -9.06 -22.95 13.08
N CYS A 11 -9.27 -21.96 13.97
CA CYS A 11 -8.50 -21.83 15.20
C CYS A 11 -8.92 -22.82 16.31
N LEU A 12 -10.12 -23.40 16.24
CA LEU A 12 -10.65 -24.35 17.23
C LEU A 12 -10.35 -25.83 16.89
N LEU A 13 -9.65 -26.12 15.79
CA LEU A 13 -9.33 -27.49 15.34
C LEU A 13 -7.92 -27.99 15.72
N LEU A 14 -7.19 -27.31 16.60
CA LEU A 14 -5.89 -27.79 17.09
C LEU A 14 -6.01 -28.33 18.51
N PRO A 15 -6.35 -29.62 18.63
CA PRO A 15 -5.54 -30.50 19.44
C PRO A 15 -5.13 -31.67 18.54
N ILE A 16 -4.15 -31.46 17.67
CA ILE A 16 -3.44 -32.62 17.13
C ILE A 16 -2.47 -33.03 18.24
N VAL A 17 -2.86 -34.05 19.00
CA VAL A 17 -1.92 -34.85 19.79
C VAL A 17 -0.99 -35.50 18.77
N LEU A 18 0.03 -34.76 18.36
CA LEU A 18 1.08 -35.23 17.49
C LEU A 18 2.01 -36.07 18.35
N ALA A 19 2.35 -37.26 17.87
CA ALA A 19 3.49 -37.99 18.41
C ALA A 19 4.69 -37.03 18.45
N THR A 20 5.17 -36.74 19.65
CA THR A 20 6.28 -35.81 19.87
C THR A 20 7.58 -36.55 19.65
N VAL A 21 8.39 -36.08 18.71
CA VAL A 21 9.69 -36.65 18.36
C VAL A 21 10.77 -35.92 19.13
N ASN A 22 11.80 -36.63 19.58
CA ASN A 22 13.02 -36.00 20.08
C ASN A 22 14.14 -36.31 19.09
N PHE A 23 14.53 -35.32 18.27
CA PHE A 23 15.53 -35.56 17.21
C PHE A 23 16.90 -35.93 17.77
N ASN A 24 17.28 -35.38 18.93
CA ASN A 24 18.55 -35.73 19.57
C ASN A 24 18.58 -37.21 19.97
N THR A 25 17.51 -37.70 20.62
CA THR A 25 17.40 -39.13 20.96
C THR A 25 17.38 -39.99 19.70
N CYS A 26 16.63 -39.58 18.67
CA CYS A 26 16.55 -40.31 17.41
C CYS A 26 17.93 -40.44 16.74
N LEU A 27 18.68 -39.33 16.63
CA LEU A 27 20.00 -39.35 16.01
C LEU A 27 20.97 -40.24 16.79
N GLN A 28 20.90 -40.27 18.13
CA GLN A 28 21.73 -41.16 18.94
C GLN A 28 21.41 -42.64 18.68
N GLN A 29 20.13 -43.00 18.54
CA GLN A 29 19.73 -44.37 18.16
C GLN A 29 20.24 -44.75 16.76
N VAL A 30 20.19 -43.83 15.81
CA VAL A 30 20.77 -44.02 14.47
C VAL A 30 22.29 -44.20 14.55
N ARG A 31 23.00 -43.37 15.32
CA ARG A 31 24.46 -43.48 15.53
C ARG A 31 24.86 -44.80 16.18
N ASN A 32 24.00 -45.37 17.03
CA ASN A 32 24.17 -46.68 17.65
C ASN A 32 23.88 -47.86 16.69
N GLY A 33 23.39 -47.58 15.48
CA GLY A 33 23.09 -48.60 14.47
C GLY A 33 21.76 -49.33 14.64
N GLU A 34 20.85 -48.84 15.51
CA GLU A 34 19.55 -49.48 15.77
C GLU A 34 18.66 -49.59 14.52
N TRP A 35 18.90 -48.71 13.52
CA TRP A 35 18.11 -48.59 12.30
C TRP A 35 18.89 -48.99 11.03
N GLY A 36 20.01 -49.70 11.21
CA GLY A 36 20.93 -50.06 10.13
C GLY A 36 22.08 -49.06 9.95
N LEU A 37 22.98 -49.36 9.00
CA LEU A 37 24.21 -48.59 8.77
C LEU A 37 24.14 -47.65 7.56
N ILE A 38 23.00 -47.62 6.86
CA ILE A 38 22.81 -46.87 5.61
C ILE A 38 21.93 -45.65 5.88
N GLY A 39 22.28 -44.50 5.30
CA GLY A 39 21.49 -43.28 5.35
C GLY A 39 21.98 -42.21 6.31
N GLY A 40 23.07 -42.45 7.05
CA GLY A 40 23.78 -41.38 7.76
C GLY A 40 24.51 -40.46 6.77
N THR A 41 24.45 -39.15 7.01
CA THR A 41 25.12 -38.12 6.18
C THR A 41 25.84 -37.08 7.04
N ASP A 42 26.70 -36.29 6.40
CA ASP A 42 27.23 -35.04 6.94
C ASP A 42 26.22 -33.88 6.77
N ASN A 43 26.57 -32.69 7.26
CA ASN A 43 25.71 -31.50 7.17
C ASN A 43 25.60 -30.90 5.77
N SER A 44 26.33 -31.47 4.80
CA SER A 44 26.19 -31.16 3.37
C SER A 44 25.35 -32.20 2.61
N GLY A 45 24.89 -33.26 3.29
CA GLY A 45 24.12 -34.35 2.69
C GLY A 45 24.96 -35.44 2.04
N HIS A 46 26.28 -35.46 2.23
CA HIS A 46 27.13 -36.54 1.73
C HIS A 46 27.05 -37.75 2.66
N PRO A 47 26.96 -38.99 2.12
CA PRO A 47 26.97 -40.19 2.95
C PRO A 47 28.25 -40.31 3.77
N VAL A 48 28.12 -40.61 5.06
CA VAL A 48 29.28 -40.92 5.91
C VAL A 48 29.61 -42.42 5.85
N SER A 49 30.91 -42.75 5.92
CA SER A 49 31.36 -44.14 5.94
C SER A 49 31.09 -44.85 7.27
N ASN A 50 31.00 -44.09 8.36
CA ASN A 50 30.68 -44.59 9.69
C ASN A 50 29.47 -43.84 10.27
N ILE A 51 28.35 -44.56 10.46
CA ILE A 51 27.09 -43.97 10.93
C ILE A 51 27.18 -43.34 12.32
N SER A 52 28.11 -43.80 13.17
CA SER A 52 28.34 -43.20 14.49
C SER A 52 28.82 -41.74 14.42
N THR A 53 29.37 -41.32 13.27
CA THR A 53 29.83 -39.94 13.01
C THR A 53 28.79 -39.09 12.25
N ALA A 54 27.63 -39.66 11.91
CA ALA A 54 26.60 -38.95 11.16
C ALA A 54 26.07 -37.75 11.94
N THR A 55 26.09 -36.56 11.35
CA THR A 55 25.50 -35.33 11.91
C THR A 55 24.12 -35.03 11.33
N ALA A 56 23.83 -35.65 10.18
CA ALA A 56 22.56 -35.60 9.49
C ALA A 56 22.15 -37.00 9.03
N ILE A 57 20.90 -37.15 8.58
CA ILE A 57 20.34 -38.42 8.09
C ILE A 57 19.49 -38.19 6.84
N THR A 58 19.42 -39.16 5.93
CA THR A 58 18.52 -39.07 4.77
C THR A 58 17.06 -38.94 5.20
N TYR A 59 16.23 -38.33 4.36
CA TYR A 59 14.80 -38.14 4.65
C TYR A 59 14.09 -39.48 4.93
N ASP A 60 14.37 -40.52 4.16
CA ASP A 60 13.76 -41.84 4.35
C ASP A 60 14.18 -42.47 5.70
N LEU A 61 15.46 -42.35 6.07
CA LEU A 61 15.93 -42.81 7.38
C LEU A 61 15.30 -42.00 8.52
N CYS A 62 15.13 -40.69 8.34
CA CYS A 62 14.45 -39.84 9.32
C CYS A 62 13.01 -40.29 9.57
N LEU A 63 12.25 -40.61 8.53
CA LEU A 63 10.89 -41.10 8.70
C LEU A 63 10.82 -42.44 9.44
N VAL A 64 11.76 -43.35 9.15
CA VAL A 64 11.78 -44.68 9.75
C VAL A 64 12.24 -44.62 11.21
N ALA A 65 13.31 -43.87 11.49
CA ALA A 65 13.90 -43.79 12.82
C ALA A 65 13.18 -42.79 13.75
N CYS A 66 12.82 -41.62 13.23
CA CYS A 66 12.25 -40.53 14.04
C CYS A 66 10.72 -40.41 13.89
N GLY A 67 10.13 -40.94 12.82
CA GLY A 67 8.71 -40.81 12.53
C GLY A 67 8.34 -39.50 11.80
N SER A 68 7.04 -39.32 11.54
CA SER A 68 6.47 -38.15 10.85
C SER A 68 6.00 -37.03 11.78
N GLY A 69 6.17 -37.21 13.09
CA GLY A 69 5.79 -36.25 14.13
C GLY A 69 6.66 -35.00 14.17
N SER A 70 6.26 -34.03 14.98
CA SER A 70 7.05 -32.82 15.29
C SER A 70 7.72 -32.93 16.64
N GLU A 71 8.73 -32.10 16.86
CA GLU A 71 9.24 -31.86 18.20
C GLU A 71 8.13 -31.35 19.15
N PRO A 72 8.27 -31.63 20.45
CA PRO A 72 7.32 -31.15 21.45
C PRO A 72 7.31 -29.62 21.50
N PHE A 73 6.12 -29.06 21.70
CA PHE A 73 5.96 -27.63 21.94
C PHE A 73 6.67 -27.20 23.23
N VAL A 74 7.54 -26.19 23.15
CA VAL A 74 8.23 -25.61 24.31
C VAL A 74 7.80 -24.17 24.53
N TRP A 75 7.00 -23.93 25.59
CA TRP A 75 6.43 -22.60 25.89
C TRP A 75 7.48 -21.50 26.05
N ASN A 76 8.61 -21.82 26.69
CA ASN A 76 9.68 -20.84 26.90
C ASN A 76 10.25 -20.33 25.56
N ILE A 77 10.54 -21.25 24.63
CA ILE A 77 11.05 -20.91 23.29
C ILE A 77 9.99 -20.13 22.52
N PHE A 78 8.73 -20.61 22.51
CA PHE A 78 7.63 -19.94 21.84
C PHE A 78 7.45 -18.49 22.32
N SER A 79 7.34 -18.29 23.63
CA SER A 79 7.05 -16.97 24.21
C SER A 79 8.19 -15.98 23.99
N GLN A 80 9.44 -16.43 24.10
CA GLN A 80 10.63 -15.62 23.80
C GLN A 80 10.66 -15.19 22.33
N GLN A 81 10.53 -16.14 21.39
CA GLN A 81 10.60 -15.87 19.96
C GLN A 81 9.43 -15.00 19.49
N PHE A 82 8.20 -15.29 19.95
CA PHE A 82 7.01 -14.51 19.64
C PHE A 82 7.15 -13.05 20.12
N SER A 83 7.61 -12.85 21.36
CA SER A 83 7.75 -11.52 21.96
C SER A 83 8.85 -10.70 21.30
N ALA A 84 9.96 -11.33 20.91
CA ALA A 84 11.10 -10.66 20.29
C ALA A 84 10.88 -10.33 18.80
N TRP A 85 10.27 -11.26 18.04
CA TRP A 85 10.29 -11.20 16.57
C TRP A 85 8.94 -10.90 15.91
N LEU A 86 7.81 -11.05 16.61
CA LEU A 86 6.48 -10.85 16.02
C LEU A 86 5.65 -9.79 16.75
N LEU A 87 5.63 -9.81 18.08
CA LEU A 87 4.79 -8.91 18.88
C LEU A 87 5.00 -7.41 18.56
N PRO A 88 6.24 -6.90 18.35
CA PRO A 88 6.45 -5.50 17.99
C PRO A 88 5.74 -5.12 16.68
N TYR A 89 5.73 -6.02 15.70
CA TYR A 89 5.08 -5.77 14.41
C TYR A 89 3.55 -5.83 14.51
N LEU A 90 3.00 -6.71 15.34
CA LEU A 90 1.55 -6.72 15.62
C LEU A 90 1.10 -5.42 16.29
N ALA A 91 1.91 -4.88 17.22
CA ALA A 91 1.66 -3.57 17.79
C ALA A 91 1.68 -2.48 16.72
N LEU A 92 2.60 -2.54 15.75
CA LEU A 92 2.69 -1.57 14.67
C LEU A 92 1.52 -1.66 13.67
N VAL A 93 0.97 -2.85 13.43
CA VAL A 93 -0.26 -3.00 12.62
C VAL A 93 -1.43 -2.21 13.23
N SER A 94 -1.49 -2.10 14.56
CA SER A 94 -2.52 -1.30 15.24
C SER A 94 -2.39 0.22 14.99
N GLN A 95 -1.22 0.67 14.52
CA GLN A 95 -0.93 2.08 14.23
C GLN A 95 -1.19 2.47 12.77
N LEU A 96 -1.64 1.53 11.93
CA LEU A 96 -2.03 1.86 10.56
C LEU A 96 -3.22 2.84 10.59
N PRO A 97 -3.22 3.89 9.75
CA PRO A 97 -4.35 4.80 9.69
C PRO A 97 -5.60 4.09 9.18
N PHE A 98 -6.58 3.99 10.07
CA PHE A 98 -7.92 3.47 9.80
C PHE A 98 -8.88 4.67 9.74
N GLY A 99 -9.66 4.79 8.66
CA GLY A 99 -10.56 5.93 8.46
C GLY A 99 -11.87 5.57 7.78
N ALA A 100 -12.16 4.28 7.63
CA ALA A 100 -13.36 3.86 6.94
C ALA A 100 -14.61 4.15 7.78
N GLN A 101 -15.72 4.44 7.09
CA GLN A 101 -17.02 4.71 7.70
C GLN A 101 -17.50 3.55 8.59
N ASN A 102 -17.14 2.31 8.24
CA ASN A 102 -17.54 1.11 8.98
C ASN A 102 -16.33 0.39 9.61
N ARG A 103 -16.56 -0.23 10.78
CA ARG A 103 -15.53 -1.04 11.48
C ARG A 103 -15.02 -2.21 10.64
N LEU A 104 -15.87 -2.80 9.80
CA LEU A 104 -15.49 -3.91 8.92
C LEU A 104 -14.53 -3.47 7.80
N ASP A 105 -14.68 -2.25 7.31
CA ASP A 105 -13.82 -1.72 6.25
C ASP A 105 -12.40 -1.44 6.78
N ASN A 106 -12.28 -1.06 8.07
CA ASN A 106 -10.99 -0.97 8.76
C ASN A 106 -10.31 -2.34 8.91
N LEU A 107 -11.07 -3.38 9.25
CA LEU A 107 -10.54 -4.76 9.30
C LEU A 107 -10.07 -5.22 7.90
N VAL A 108 -10.84 -4.94 6.85
CA VAL A 108 -10.44 -5.29 5.47
C VAL A 108 -9.19 -4.52 5.05
N SER A 109 -9.07 -3.22 5.41
CA SER A 109 -7.86 -2.43 5.19
C SER A 109 -6.62 -3.05 5.85
N MET A 110 -6.75 -3.48 7.11
CA MET A 110 -5.69 -4.17 7.85
C MET A 110 -5.29 -5.48 7.16
N LEU A 111 -6.27 -6.32 6.81
CA LEU A 111 -6.03 -7.61 6.14
C LEU A 111 -5.43 -7.42 4.74
N LEU A 112 -5.83 -6.38 4.00
CA LEU A 112 -5.21 -6.03 2.73
C LEU A 112 -3.76 -5.61 2.90
N THR A 113 -3.45 -4.83 3.95
CA THR A 113 -2.09 -4.35 4.22
C THR A 113 -1.18 -5.51 4.58
N MET A 114 -1.59 -6.35 5.53
CA MET A 114 -0.83 -7.52 5.94
C MET A 114 -0.75 -8.60 4.84
N GLY A 115 -1.83 -8.76 4.07
CA GLY A 115 -1.94 -9.76 3.01
C GLY A 115 -1.25 -9.36 1.71
N SER A 116 -1.04 -8.06 1.49
CA SER A 116 -0.26 -7.56 0.36
C SER A 116 0.57 -6.33 0.76
N PRO A 117 1.76 -6.55 1.33
CA PRO A 117 2.73 -5.47 1.52
C PRO A 117 3.05 -4.74 0.22
N THR A 118 3.06 -5.44 -0.93
CA THR A 118 3.33 -4.81 -2.23
C THR A 118 2.26 -3.78 -2.59
N LEU A 119 0.98 -4.06 -2.32
CA LEU A 119 -0.10 -3.09 -2.52
C LEU A 119 0.01 -1.91 -1.57
N ALA A 120 0.36 -2.15 -0.31
CA ALA A 120 0.52 -1.11 0.69
C ALA A 120 1.64 -0.13 0.30
N ALA A 121 2.82 -0.66 -0.05
CA ALA A 121 3.96 0.13 -0.52
C ALA A 121 3.65 0.89 -1.80
N TYR A 122 3.02 0.23 -2.77
CA TYR A 122 2.60 0.87 -4.03
C TYR A 122 1.64 2.04 -3.80
N SER A 123 0.64 1.86 -2.93
CA SER A 123 -0.37 2.88 -2.64
C SER A 123 0.22 4.08 -1.90
N LEU A 124 1.17 3.82 -0.99
CA LEU A 124 1.96 4.86 -0.32
C LEU A 124 2.77 5.68 -1.34
N VAL A 125 3.59 5.03 -2.16
CA VAL A 125 4.45 5.72 -3.13
C VAL A 125 3.62 6.51 -4.15
N LEU A 126 2.51 5.93 -4.64
CA LEU A 126 1.59 6.66 -5.50
C LEU A 126 1.04 7.93 -4.84
N THR A 127 0.79 7.91 -3.52
CA THR A 127 0.31 9.08 -2.79
C THR A 127 1.31 10.22 -2.91
N VAL A 128 2.57 9.93 -2.60
CA VAL A 128 3.63 10.92 -2.63
C VAL A 128 3.92 11.43 -4.05
N LEU A 129 3.99 10.52 -5.02
CA LEU A 129 4.22 10.89 -6.42
C LEU A 129 3.10 11.74 -7.00
N ASN A 130 1.86 11.53 -6.56
CA ASN A 130 0.71 12.34 -6.96
C ASN A 130 0.80 13.76 -6.41
N GLY A 131 1.15 13.92 -5.13
CA GLY A 131 1.40 15.22 -4.51
C GLY A 131 2.49 16.01 -5.27
N ARG A 132 3.62 15.37 -5.58
CA ARG A 132 4.68 16.01 -6.36
C ARG A 132 4.24 16.37 -7.78
N TRP A 133 3.51 15.46 -8.44
CA TRP A 133 3.03 15.67 -9.81
C TRP A 133 2.07 16.86 -9.89
N ILE A 134 1.12 17.00 -8.97
CA ILE A 134 0.15 18.10 -9.00
C ILE A 134 0.84 19.45 -8.77
N ALA A 135 1.76 19.55 -7.81
CA ALA A 135 2.51 20.78 -7.57
C ALA A 135 3.30 21.21 -8.82
N GLN A 136 4.04 20.28 -9.45
CA GLN A 136 4.75 20.54 -10.71
C GLN A 136 3.81 20.90 -11.85
N ARG A 137 2.63 20.27 -11.91
CA ARG A 137 1.64 20.51 -12.96
C ARG A 137 1.08 21.93 -12.90
N PHE A 138 0.87 22.48 -11.71
CA PHE A 138 0.32 23.82 -11.50
C PHE A 138 1.40 24.92 -11.37
N ALA A 139 2.68 24.56 -11.21
CA ALA A 139 3.79 25.49 -10.92
C ALA A 139 3.94 26.71 -11.88
N HIS A 140 3.47 26.60 -13.12
CA HIS A 140 3.58 27.66 -14.12
C HIS A 140 2.33 28.55 -14.20
N LEU A 141 1.27 28.21 -13.50
CA LEU A 141 0.00 28.94 -13.56
C LEU A 141 0.05 30.17 -12.65
N ARG A 142 -0.42 31.30 -13.16
CA ARG A 142 -0.48 32.58 -12.47
C ARG A 142 -1.91 33.06 -12.43
N TYR A 143 -2.65 32.57 -11.43
CA TYR A 143 -4.04 32.94 -11.22
C TYR A 143 -4.38 32.85 -9.73
N PRO A 144 -5.34 33.64 -9.21
CA PRO A 144 -5.75 33.55 -7.81
C PRO A 144 -6.15 32.12 -7.42
N ASN A 145 -5.88 31.75 -6.17
CA ASN A 145 -6.19 30.44 -5.57
C ASN A 145 -5.49 29.21 -6.17
N VAL A 146 -4.52 29.35 -7.07
CA VAL A 146 -3.76 28.19 -7.61
C VAL A 146 -3.09 27.39 -6.49
N GLY A 147 -2.43 28.05 -5.53
CA GLY A 147 -1.84 27.39 -4.35
C GLY A 147 -2.88 26.65 -3.50
N HIS A 148 -4.02 27.29 -3.23
CA HIS A 148 -5.14 26.65 -2.50
C HIS A 148 -5.70 25.44 -3.25
N ALA A 149 -5.83 25.52 -4.57
CA ALA A 149 -6.31 24.42 -5.40
C ALA A 149 -5.37 23.22 -5.34
N VAL A 150 -4.05 23.43 -5.41
CA VAL A 150 -3.06 22.36 -5.26
C VAL A 150 -3.18 21.71 -3.88
N ASN A 151 -3.28 22.50 -2.80
CA ASN A 151 -3.43 21.96 -1.45
C ASN A 151 -4.72 21.14 -1.31
N ILE A 152 -5.86 21.68 -1.73
CA ILE A 152 -7.16 20.98 -1.68
C ILE A 152 -7.13 19.68 -2.48
N LEU A 153 -6.66 19.71 -3.73
CA LEU A 153 -6.66 18.52 -4.59
C LEU A 153 -5.69 17.44 -4.11
N SER A 154 -4.55 17.84 -3.53
CA SER A 154 -3.61 16.94 -2.86
C SER A 154 -4.26 16.32 -1.61
N SER A 155 -4.92 17.13 -0.80
CA SER A 155 -5.64 16.71 0.40
C SER A 155 -6.80 15.75 0.09
N LEU A 156 -7.55 16.01 -0.98
CA LEU A 156 -8.67 15.15 -1.37
C LEU A 156 -8.23 13.84 -2.05
N GLN A 157 -6.93 13.55 -2.18
CA GLN A 157 -6.45 12.33 -2.81
C GLN A 157 -6.92 11.04 -2.10
N GLN A 158 -7.10 11.08 -0.78
CA GLN A 158 -7.61 9.92 -0.03
C GLN A 158 -9.14 9.82 -0.04
N SER A 159 -9.84 10.77 -0.67
CA SER A 159 -11.29 10.78 -0.78
C SER A 159 -11.74 10.62 -2.24
N SER A 160 -12.86 9.94 -2.47
CA SER A 160 -13.50 9.97 -3.78
C SER A 160 -14.17 11.34 -3.93
N PHE A 161 -13.66 12.19 -4.82
CA PHE A 161 -14.32 13.44 -5.18
C PHE A 161 -14.64 13.48 -6.67
N HIS A 162 -15.69 14.23 -6.99
CA HIS A 162 -16.16 14.44 -8.35
C HIS A 162 -16.14 15.93 -8.68
N VAL A 163 -15.72 16.22 -9.91
CA VAL A 163 -15.67 17.58 -10.46
C VAL A 163 -16.70 17.66 -11.58
N THR A 164 -17.63 18.62 -11.47
CA THR A 164 -18.62 18.88 -12.52
C THR A 164 -18.39 20.23 -13.20
N THR A 165 -18.49 20.23 -14.53
CA THR A 165 -18.44 21.45 -15.35
C THR A 165 -19.83 21.90 -15.79
N ASP A 166 -20.89 21.21 -15.35
CA ASP A 166 -22.28 21.56 -15.64
C ASP A 166 -22.58 22.97 -15.15
N GLU A 167 -23.48 23.69 -15.84
CA GLU A 167 -24.02 24.99 -15.40
C GLU A 167 -22.93 26.04 -15.05
N ALA A 168 -21.75 25.92 -15.66
CA ALA A 168 -20.59 26.74 -15.35
C ALA A 168 -20.19 26.74 -13.86
N LEU A 169 -20.52 25.68 -13.10
CA LEU A 169 -20.22 25.57 -11.67
C LEU A 169 -18.72 25.66 -11.40
N LEU A 170 -17.92 24.82 -12.06
CA LEU A 170 -16.45 24.86 -11.92
C LEU A 170 -15.86 26.18 -12.42
N ALA A 171 -16.39 26.71 -13.52
CA ALA A 171 -15.92 27.99 -14.07
C ALA A 171 -16.18 29.13 -13.08
N SER A 172 -17.36 29.18 -12.48
CA SER A 172 -17.72 30.17 -11.47
C SER A 172 -16.88 30.04 -10.21
N LEU A 173 -16.62 28.81 -9.75
CA LEU A 173 -15.79 28.54 -8.58
C LEU A 173 -14.35 29.05 -8.75
N ILE A 174 -13.79 28.89 -9.94
CA ILE A 174 -12.41 29.31 -10.25
C ILE A 174 -12.34 30.82 -10.55
N ILE A 175 -13.29 31.33 -11.33
CA ILE A 175 -13.20 32.67 -11.89
C ILE A 175 -13.71 33.74 -10.92
N LEU A 176 -14.87 33.57 -10.28
CA LEU A 176 -15.49 34.66 -9.52
C LEU A 176 -14.68 34.99 -8.25
N PRO A 177 -14.46 36.28 -7.95
CA PRO A 177 -13.77 36.70 -6.73
C PRO A 177 -14.56 36.36 -5.46
N ASP A 178 -15.89 36.28 -5.56
CA ASP A 178 -16.78 35.93 -4.45
C ASP A 178 -16.57 34.48 -3.95
N ASN A 179 -15.80 33.67 -4.69
CA ASN A 179 -15.38 32.32 -4.30
C ASN A 179 -13.95 32.25 -3.73
N ASP A 180 -13.22 33.36 -3.58
CA ASP A 180 -11.88 33.34 -2.99
C ASP A 180 -11.91 32.86 -1.53
N GLU A 181 -12.95 33.26 -0.78
CA GLU A 181 -13.21 32.78 0.58
C GLU A 181 -13.42 31.26 0.62
N TRP A 182 -14.12 30.68 -0.37
CA TRP A 182 -14.35 29.23 -0.47
C TRP A 182 -13.05 28.43 -0.48
N TRP A 183 -12.05 28.89 -1.25
CA TRP A 183 -10.74 28.22 -1.35
C TRP A 183 -9.98 28.29 -0.03
N SER A 184 -9.96 29.47 0.60
CA SER A 184 -9.28 29.67 1.88
C SER A 184 -9.95 28.91 3.04
N GLU A 185 -11.28 28.90 3.11
CA GLU A 185 -12.05 28.20 4.14
C GLU A 185 -11.79 26.69 4.04
N LEU A 186 -11.90 26.11 2.84
CA LEU A 186 -11.68 24.67 2.65
C LEU A 186 -10.24 24.26 3.00
N VAL A 187 -9.24 25.06 2.62
CA VAL A 187 -7.84 24.82 3.01
C VAL A 187 -7.69 24.84 4.53
N SER A 188 -8.22 25.84 5.22
CA SER A 188 -8.08 25.94 6.68
C SER A 188 -8.65 24.72 7.42
N TRP A 189 -9.79 24.19 6.95
CA TRP A 189 -10.40 22.99 7.52
C TRP A 189 -9.63 21.71 7.19
N LEU A 190 -9.06 21.60 5.99
CA LEU A 190 -8.24 20.44 5.60
C LEU A 190 -6.85 20.45 6.26
N ASP A 191 -6.26 21.63 6.50
CA ASP A 191 -4.95 21.80 7.16
C ASP A 191 -5.05 21.56 8.68
N TYR A 192 -6.15 21.96 9.32
CA TYR A 192 -6.43 21.61 10.71
C TYR A 192 -6.49 20.09 10.91
N VAL A 193 -7.06 19.38 9.93
CA VAL A 193 -7.07 17.91 9.93
C VAL A 193 -5.64 17.37 9.74
N HIS A 194 -4.76 18.08 9.00
CA HIS A 194 -3.36 17.71 8.78
C HIS A 194 -2.49 17.58 10.02
N THR A 195 -2.69 18.46 10.99
CA THR A 195 -1.77 18.62 12.12
C THR A 195 -1.99 17.59 13.25
N SER A 196 -3.05 16.79 13.19
CA SER A 196 -3.51 15.93 14.30
C SER A 196 -3.07 14.44 14.24
N THR A 197 -2.19 14.02 13.32
CA THR A 197 -1.93 12.58 13.05
C THR A 197 -0.89 11.92 13.94
N TRP A 198 0.12 12.67 14.38
CA TRP A 198 1.16 12.14 15.26
C TRP A 198 0.64 12.05 16.68
N SER A 199 -0.03 10.94 17.00
CA SER A 199 -0.31 10.62 18.39
C SER A 199 1.00 10.25 19.11
N ILE A 200 1.14 10.65 20.37
CA ILE A 200 2.27 10.25 21.22
C ILE A 200 2.40 8.71 21.26
N SER A 201 1.27 8.01 21.25
CA SER A 201 1.19 6.54 21.18
C SER A 201 1.82 5.98 19.90
N ALA A 202 1.53 6.57 18.74
CA ALA A 202 2.11 6.15 17.47
C ALA A 202 3.64 6.37 17.44
N VAL A 203 4.12 7.53 17.90
CA VAL A 203 5.56 7.83 18.01
C VAL A 203 6.25 6.83 18.94
N ALA A 204 5.69 6.60 20.14
CA ALA A 204 6.26 5.67 21.11
C ALA A 204 6.29 4.23 20.58
N SER A 205 5.25 3.80 19.87
CA SER A 205 5.19 2.46 19.25
C SER A 205 6.27 2.29 18.19
N ILE A 206 6.44 3.28 17.30
CA ILE A 206 7.49 3.26 16.27
C ILE A 206 8.87 3.19 16.90
N LEU A 207 9.15 4.05 17.90
CA LEU A 207 10.43 4.04 18.61
C LEU A 207 10.67 2.69 19.28
N TRP A 208 9.65 2.10 19.91
CA TRP A 208 9.80 0.79 20.53
C TRP A 208 10.08 -0.33 19.54
N VAL A 209 9.45 -0.33 18.37
CA VAL A 209 9.77 -1.32 17.32
C VAL A 209 11.20 -1.16 16.83
N ILE A 210 11.68 0.08 16.66
CA ILE A 210 13.07 0.34 16.24
C ILE A 210 14.05 -0.15 17.32
N ILE A 211 13.83 0.22 18.58
CA ILE A 211 14.69 -0.20 19.70
C ILE A 211 14.67 -1.72 19.85
N ALA A 212 13.48 -2.34 19.83
CA ALA A 212 13.34 -3.78 19.90
C ALA A 212 14.10 -4.47 18.76
N TYR A 213 13.92 -4.01 17.51
CA TYR A 213 14.64 -4.59 16.37
C TYR A 213 16.16 -4.46 16.52
N ILE A 214 16.67 -3.28 16.92
CA ILE A 214 18.11 -3.06 17.15
C ILE A 214 18.63 -4.01 18.23
N PHE A 215 17.96 -4.11 19.37
CA PHE A 215 18.36 -5.01 20.45
C PHE A 215 18.30 -6.47 20.03
N THR A 216 17.27 -6.89 19.32
CA THR A 216 17.17 -8.27 18.83
C THR A 216 18.28 -8.58 17.81
N VAL A 217 18.64 -7.63 16.95
CA VAL A 217 19.77 -7.79 16.01
C VAL A 217 21.10 -7.86 16.77
N ILE A 218 21.34 -6.98 17.73
CA ILE A 218 22.57 -6.99 18.56
C ILE A 218 22.67 -8.29 19.36
N ASP A 219 21.59 -8.70 20.04
CA ASP A 219 21.52 -9.95 20.79
C ASP A 219 21.86 -11.14 19.89
N SER A 220 21.28 -11.16 18.68
CA SER A 220 21.55 -12.21 17.71
C SER A 220 23.02 -12.29 17.29
N PHE A 221 23.73 -11.16 17.19
CA PHE A 221 25.17 -11.15 16.89
C PHE A 221 26.03 -11.44 18.12
N SER A 222 25.58 -11.11 19.33
CA SER A 222 26.30 -11.41 20.56
C SER A 222 26.23 -12.89 20.92
N GLY A 223 25.08 -13.54 20.70
CA GLY A 223 24.89 -14.98 20.92
C GLY A 223 25.69 -15.87 19.97
N VAL A 224 25.98 -15.38 18.76
CA VAL A 224 26.84 -16.03 17.74
C VAL A 224 28.28 -16.23 18.23
N VAL A 225 28.77 -15.38 19.13
CA VAL A 225 30.14 -15.48 19.66
C VAL A 225 30.22 -16.46 20.83
N THR A 226 29.09 -16.82 21.47
CA THR A 226 29.10 -17.50 22.78
C THR A 226 28.25 -18.77 22.89
N SER A 227 27.31 -19.05 21.98
CA SER A 227 26.31 -20.10 22.20
C SER A 227 25.79 -20.75 20.91
N SER A 228 25.71 -22.09 20.89
CA SER A 228 25.26 -22.97 19.80
C SER A 228 23.73 -22.95 19.53
N THR A 229 23.01 -21.91 19.96
CA THR A 229 21.55 -21.83 19.78
C THR A 229 21.18 -21.21 18.43
N LEU A 230 20.63 -22.03 17.53
CA LEU A 230 20.10 -21.60 16.23
C LEU A 230 18.87 -20.68 16.39
N ASN A 231 19.09 -19.37 16.32
CA ASN A 231 18.02 -18.36 16.30
C ASN A 231 17.58 -17.96 14.88
N ALA A 232 18.02 -18.67 13.84
CA ALA A 232 17.76 -18.35 12.43
C ALA A 232 16.26 -18.24 12.07
N ASN A 233 15.41 -18.98 12.79
CA ASN A 233 13.97 -18.92 12.63
C ASN A 233 13.43 -17.53 13.02
N GLY A 234 13.71 -17.06 14.23
CA GLY A 234 13.29 -15.71 14.66
C GLY A 234 13.83 -14.61 13.75
N GLN A 235 15.10 -14.71 13.38
CA GLN A 235 15.80 -13.80 12.47
C GLN A 235 15.08 -13.58 11.13
N ALA A 236 14.60 -14.66 10.51
CA ALA A 236 13.84 -14.57 9.26
C ALA A 236 12.49 -13.85 9.44
N VAL A 237 11.80 -14.08 10.57
CA VAL A 237 10.55 -13.36 10.90
C VAL A 237 10.81 -11.88 11.17
N GLY A 238 11.91 -11.55 11.83
CA GLY A 238 12.33 -10.15 11.99
C GLY A 238 12.49 -9.43 10.67
N SER A 239 13.11 -10.09 9.68
CA SER A 239 13.36 -9.53 8.36
C SER A 239 12.06 -9.41 7.53
N ILE A 240 11.17 -10.40 7.60
CA ILE A 240 9.96 -10.43 6.76
C ILE A 240 8.97 -9.33 7.09
N PHE A 241 8.90 -8.86 8.34
CA PHE A 241 7.99 -7.80 8.76
C PHE A 241 8.60 -6.40 8.72
N LEU A 242 9.89 -6.27 8.39
CA LEU A 242 10.58 -4.98 8.45
C LEU A 242 10.00 -3.93 7.48
N TRP A 243 9.34 -4.36 6.40
CA TRP A 243 8.61 -3.47 5.49
C TRP A 243 7.48 -2.69 6.18
N LEU A 244 6.93 -3.19 7.29
CA LEU A 244 5.79 -2.55 7.96
C LEU A 244 6.19 -1.19 8.55
N LEU A 245 7.43 -1.07 9.04
CA LEU A 245 7.97 0.16 9.62
C LEU A 245 7.90 1.35 8.64
N PRO A 246 8.49 1.28 7.43
CA PRO A 246 8.42 2.38 6.47
C PRO A 246 6.99 2.67 5.98
N ILE A 247 6.12 1.66 5.90
CA ILE A 247 4.71 1.86 5.53
C ILE A 247 3.98 2.67 6.60
N VAL A 248 4.10 2.30 7.88
CA VAL A 248 3.42 3.00 8.97
C VAL A 248 3.92 4.42 9.12
N VAL A 249 5.25 4.62 9.10
CA VAL A 249 5.85 5.96 9.14
C VAL A 249 5.37 6.81 7.97
N GLY A 250 5.47 6.30 6.73
CA GLY A 250 5.06 7.06 5.54
C GLY A 250 3.56 7.38 5.52
N TRP A 251 2.71 6.46 5.97
CA TRP A 251 1.28 6.72 6.07
C TRP A 251 0.93 7.71 7.18
N LEU A 252 1.58 7.68 8.35
CA LEU A 252 1.33 8.69 9.39
C LEU A 252 1.77 10.10 8.98
N GLN A 253 2.81 10.20 8.14
CA GLN A 253 3.23 11.47 7.54
C GLN A 253 2.22 12.01 6.52
N LEU A 254 1.53 11.13 5.78
CA LEU A 254 0.64 11.50 4.67
C LEU A 254 -0.85 11.50 5.00
N SER A 255 -1.27 10.88 6.10
CA SER A 255 -2.66 10.47 6.30
C SER A 255 -3.38 11.18 7.45
N PRO A 256 -3.58 12.49 7.37
CA PRO A 256 -4.67 13.13 8.10
C PRO A 256 -6.03 12.96 7.43
N LEU A 257 -6.06 12.50 6.18
CA LEU A 257 -7.20 12.66 5.27
C LEU A 257 -8.14 11.45 5.23
N SER A 258 -7.91 10.45 6.08
CA SER A 258 -8.73 9.23 6.08
C SER A 258 -10.04 9.39 6.86
N ASP A 259 -10.21 10.42 7.69
CA ASP A 259 -11.47 10.64 8.42
C ASP A 259 -12.57 11.20 7.49
N THR A 260 -13.37 10.29 6.96
CA THR A 260 -14.43 10.60 6.01
C THR A 260 -15.42 11.65 6.53
N ALA A 261 -15.74 11.61 7.84
CA ALA A 261 -16.74 12.50 8.41
C ALA A 261 -16.23 13.94 8.48
N LYS A 262 -14.97 14.13 8.90
CA LYS A 262 -14.34 15.46 8.93
C LYS A 262 -14.18 16.05 7.54
N VAL A 263 -13.72 15.27 6.57
CA VAL A 263 -13.55 15.74 5.19
C VAL A 263 -14.90 16.10 4.57
N GLN A 264 -15.94 15.30 4.83
CA GLN A 264 -17.29 15.60 4.37
C GLN A 264 -17.84 16.89 5.00
N GLN A 265 -17.66 17.08 6.31
CA GLN A 265 -18.10 18.29 7.00
C GLN A 265 -17.38 19.53 6.48
N ALA A 266 -16.06 19.46 6.26
CA ALA A 266 -15.28 20.55 5.68
C ALA A 266 -15.80 20.91 4.27
N MET A 267 -16.08 19.89 3.46
CA MET A 267 -16.59 20.08 2.10
C MET A 267 -18.00 20.69 2.08
N GLU A 268 -18.91 20.21 2.94
CA GLU A 268 -20.27 20.73 3.06
C GLU A 268 -20.25 22.20 3.50
N ARG A 269 -19.39 22.55 4.46
CA ARG A 269 -19.24 23.93 4.94
C ARG A 269 -18.75 24.87 3.86
N ALA A 270 -17.68 24.51 3.13
CA ALA A 270 -17.21 25.31 2.01
C ALA A 270 -18.28 25.44 0.92
N ASN A 271 -18.93 24.33 0.54
CA ASN A 271 -19.98 24.35 -0.50
C ASN A 271 -21.24 25.16 -0.15
N ASN A 272 -21.43 25.59 1.09
CA ASN A 272 -22.52 26.48 1.50
C ASN A 272 -22.25 27.96 1.18
N ILE A 273 -20.98 28.36 1.03
CA ILE A 273 -20.59 29.74 0.70
C ILE A 273 -20.21 29.93 -0.78
N ALA A 274 -20.36 28.87 -1.60
CA ALA A 274 -20.05 28.92 -3.03
C ALA A 274 -21.07 29.76 -3.81
N HIS A 275 -20.58 30.52 -4.79
CA HIS A 275 -21.36 31.37 -5.69
C HIS A 275 -21.23 30.94 -7.16
N VAL A 276 -22.28 31.21 -7.93
CA VAL A 276 -22.36 30.97 -9.38
C VAL A 276 -22.68 32.29 -10.08
N ALA A 277 -22.15 32.49 -11.29
CA ALA A 277 -22.41 33.70 -12.05
C ALA A 277 -23.90 33.78 -12.46
N GLY A 278 -24.51 34.95 -12.34
CA GLY A 278 -25.91 35.14 -12.70
C GLY A 278 -26.17 35.15 -14.21
N ASP A 279 -27.36 34.70 -14.62
CA ASP A 279 -27.87 34.77 -16.00
C ASP A 279 -28.48 36.14 -16.37
N GLY A 280 -28.61 37.06 -15.40
CA GLY A 280 -29.19 38.39 -15.61
C GLY A 280 -28.25 39.38 -16.33
N LYS A 281 -28.81 40.47 -16.88
CA LYS A 281 -28.05 41.55 -17.55
C LYS A 281 -26.98 42.20 -16.67
N ASP A 282 -27.15 42.16 -15.35
CA ASP A 282 -26.22 42.73 -14.37
C ASP A 282 -25.10 41.76 -13.96
N GLY A 283 -25.17 40.48 -14.36
CA GLY A 283 -24.13 39.46 -14.09
C GLY A 283 -23.84 39.20 -12.61
N LYS A 284 -24.73 39.60 -11.69
CA LYS A 284 -24.48 39.48 -10.24
C LYS A 284 -24.37 38.01 -9.83
N PRO A 285 -23.34 37.63 -9.05
CA PRO A 285 -23.22 36.29 -8.48
C PRO A 285 -24.43 35.95 -7.60
N VAL A 286 -24.85 34.69 -7.65
CA VAL A 286 -25.91 34.13 -6.80
C VAL A 286 -25.37 32.93 -6.02
N PRO A 287 -25.91 32.61 -4.83
CA PRO A 287 -25.50 31.41 -4.10
C PRO A 287 -25.70 30.14 -4.94
N ALA A 288 -24.72 29.24 -4.94
CA ALA A 288 -24.76 27.99 -5.69
C ALA A 288 -25.92 27.08 -5.23
N SER A 289 -26.36 27.22 -3.98
CA SER A 289 -27.52 26.53 -3.41
C SER A 289 -28.83 26.86 -4.10
N ASP A 290 -28.94 28.06 -4.64
CA ASP A 290 -30.20 28.59 -5.17
C ASP A 290 -30.39 28.16 -6.64
N VAL A 291 -29.29 27.81 -7.31
CA VAL A 291 -29.27 27.36 -8.71
C VAL A 291 -29.44 25.85 -8.81
N SER A 292 -28.69 25.08 -8.02
CA SER A 292 -28.61 23.63 -8.17
C SER A 292 -28.29 22.95 -6.85
N THR A 293 -28.65 21.66 -6.73
CA THR A 293 -28.14 20.80 -5.64
C THR A 293 -26.73 20.29 -5.92
N LYS A 294 -26.26 20.40 -7.18
CA LYS A 294 -24.89 20.05 -7.56
C LYS A 294 -23.91 21.11 -7.09
N ARG A 295 -22.66 20.68 -6.87
CA ARG A 295 -21.54 21.56 -6.51
C ARG A 295 -20.36 21.25 -7.43
N ALA A 296 -19.57 22.28 -7.75
CA ALA A 296 -18.44 22.19 -8.67
C ALA A 296 -17.47 21.07 -8.29
N ILE A 297 -17.15 20.97 -7.00
CA ILE A 297 -16.41 19.87 -6.40
C ILE A 297 -17.31 19.26 -5.33
N SER A 298 -17.44 17.93 -5.29
CA SER A 298 -18.29 17.24 -4.33
C SER A 298 -17.75 15.86 -3.98
N LEU A 299 -18.14 15.33 -2.82
CA LEU A 299 -17.83 13.98 -2.38
C LEU A 299 -19.08 13.12 -2.59
N PRO A 300 -19.16 12.33 -3.68
CA PRO A 300 -20.35 11.54 -3.97
C PRO A 300 -20.58 10.48 -2.89
N LYS A 301 -21.83 10.33 -2.45
CA LYS A 301 -22.26 9.19 -1.64
C LYS A 301 -22.33 7.95 -2.54
N GLY A 302 -21.66 6.89 -2.13
CA GLY A 302 -21.44 5.72 -2.95
C GLY A 302 -22.69 4.95 -3.34
N THR A 303 -22.91 4.76 -4.63
CA THR A 303 -23.96 3.87 -5.16
C THR A 303 -23.41 3.01 -6.31
N GLY A 304 -22.65 1.95 -5.99
CA GLY A 304 -22.26 0.99 -7.02
C GLY A 304 -21.16 0.01 -6.62
N GLU A 305 -21.30 -1.25 -7.04
CA GLU A 305 -20.29 -2.30 -6.80
C GLU A 305 -18.98 -2.06 -7.57
N ILE A 306 -19.00 -1.29 -8.67
CA ILE A 306 -17.80 -1.06 -9.49
C ILE A 306 -16.79 -0.16 -8.77
N HIS A 307 -17.25 0.86 -8.04
CA HIS A 307 -16.43 1.92 -7.44
C HIS A 307 -16.33 1.84 -5.91
N CYS A 308 -16.64 0.70 -5.30
CA CYS A 308 -16.71 0.64 -3.83
C CYS A 308 -15.36 0.89 -3.15
N ASP A 309 -14.24 0.47 -3.75
CA ASP A 309 -12.91 0.70 -3.17
C ASP A 309 -12.47 2.17 -3.27
N GLU A 310 -12.96 2.90 -4.28
CA GLU A 310 -12.68 4.33 -4.43
C GLU A 310 -13.23 5.13 -3.25
N GLN A 311 -14.34 4.67 -2.66
CA GLN A 311 -15.03 5.29 -1.53
C GLN A 311 -14.35 5.01 -0.19
N CYS A 312 -13.48 3.99 -0.11
CA CYS A 312 -12.80 3.63 1.13
C CYS A 312 -11.61 4.56 1.37
N THR A 313 -11.68 5.46 2.35
CA THR A 313 -10.66 6.50 2.58
C THR A 313 -9.33 6.02 3.15
N ALA A 314 -9.21 4.74 3.54
CA ALA A 314 -7.94 4.22 4.04
C ALA A 314 -6.84 4.28 2.95
N PRO A 315 -5.58 4.63 3.30
CA PRO A 315 -4.52 4.88 2.31
C PRO A 315 -4.22 3.71 1.37
N ILE A 316 -4.43 2.48 1.83
CA ILE A 316 -4.24 1.29 1.00
C ILE A 316 -5.14 1.25 -0.23
N TYR A 317 -6.27 1.97 -0.24
CA TYR A 317 -7.19 2.02 -1.37
C TYR A 317 -6.82 3.07 -2.42
N ASN A 318 -5.73 3.82 -2.24
CA ASN A 318 -5.30 4.83 -3.20
C ASN A 318 -5.05 4.25 -4.62
N TYR A 319 -4.74 2.95 -4.75
CA TYR A 319 -4.67 2.29 -6.07
C TYR A 319 -5.97 2.43 -6.87
N ALA A 320 -7.13 2.43 -6.20
CA ALA A 320 -8.44 2.51 -6.85
C ALA A 320 -8.74 3.94 -7.31
N ARG A 321 -8.34 4.94 -6.51
CA ARG A 321 -8.59 6.36 -6.77
C ARG A 321 -7.63 7.00 -7.76
N PHE A 322 -6.45 6.42 -7.97
CA PHE A 322 -5.38 7.03 -8.75
C PHE A 322 -5.81 7.62 -10.11
N LEU A 323 -6.54 6.84 -10.91
CA LEU A 323 -6.99 7.25 -12.24
C LEU A 323 -8.12 8.28 -12.24
N PRO A 324 -9.26 8.07 -11.54
CA PRO A 324 -10.31 9.07 -11.47
C PRO A 324 -9.83 10.38 -10.82
N TRP A 325 -8.96 10.30 -9.81
CA TRP A 325 -8.33 11.47 -9.19
C TRP A 325 -7.50 12.26 -10.22
N ALA A 326 -6.62 11.60 -10.99
CA ALA A 326 -5.80 12.27 -11.99
C ALA A 326 -6.64 12.98 -13.06
N LEU A 327 -7.77 12.40 -13.46
CA LEU A 327 -8.70 13.00 -14.43
C LEU A 327 -9.41 14.23 -13.84
N ALA A 328 -9.84 14.15 -12.58
CA ALA A 328 -10.47 15.25 -11.87
C ALA A 328 -9.50 16.44 -11.71
N VAL A 329 -8.25 16.17 -11.33
CA VAL A 329 -7.18 17.18 -11.25
C VAL A 329 -6.91 17.82 -12.60
N GLU A 330 -6.81 17.04 -13.68
CA GLU A 330 -6.63 17.59 -15.03
C GLU A 330 -7.79 18.51 -15.44
N THR A 331 -9.03 18.17 -15.07
CA THR A 331 -10.21 19.00 -15.36
C THR A 331 -10.10 20.37 -14.70
N VAL A 332 -9.69 20.42 -13.43
CA VAL A 332 -9.45 21.67 -12.69
C VAL A 332 -8.24 22.42 -13.26
N TYR A 333 -7.14 21.71 -13.55
CA TYR A 333 -5.94 22.27 -14.16
C TYR A 333 -6.22 22.98 -15.49
N TYR A 334 -6.98 22.35 -16.41
CA TYR A 334 -7.30 22.99 -17.68
C TYR A 334 -8.08 24.29 -17.47
N ALA A 335 -9.03 24.33 -16.55
CA ALA A 335 -9.79 25.54 -16.29
C ALA A 335 -8.91 26.67 -15.73
N PHE A 336 -8.01 26.37 -14.78
CA PHE A 336 -7.01 27.34 -14.30
C PHE A 336 -6.00 27.76 -15.38
N ARG A 337 -5.59 26.84 -16.25
CA ARG A 337 -4.66 27.14 -17.34
C ARG A 337 -5.25 28.16 -18.30
N GLU A 338 -6.46 27.92 -18.80
CA GLU A 338 -7.12 28.88 -19.70
C GLU A 338 -7.35 30.24 -19.01
N ALA A 339 -7.69 30.23 -17.72
CA ALA A 339 -7.87 31.44 -16.95
C ALA A 339 -6.56 32.24 -16.80
N SER A 340 -5.45 31.54 -16.51
CA SER A 340 -4.10 32.12 -16.41
C SER A 340 -3.66 32.71 -17.75
N GLU A 341 -3.78 31.97 -18.85
CA GLU A 341 -3.36 32.44 -20.18
C GLU A 341 -4.10 33.70 -20.63
N ARG A 342 -5.41 33.80 -20.32
CA ARG A 342 -6.21 34.99 -20.61
C ARG A 342 -5.86 36.17 -19.71
N ALA A 343 -5.59 35.92 -18.43
CA ALA A 343 -5.14 36.95 -17.51
C ALA A 343 -3.77 37.51 -17.91
N ASP A 344 -2.82 36.65 -18.30
CA ASP A 344 -1.51 37.04 -18.83
C ASP A 344 -1.62 37.83 -20.15
N SER A 345 -2.67 37.55 -20.94
CA SER A 345 -3.01 38.30 -22.15
C SER A 345 -3.81 39.58 -21.88
N HIS A 346 -4.03 39.95 -20.62
CA HIS A 346 -4.84 41.09 -20.20
C HIS A 346 -6.28 41.09 -20.75
N GLN A 347 -6.91 39.92 -20.81
CA GLN A 347 -8.31 39.79 -21.22
C GLN A 347 -9.21 39.71 -20.00
N THR A 348 -10.23 40.56 -19.92
CA THR A 348 -11.24 40.48 -18.85
C THR A 348 -12.32 39.47 -19.18
N VAL A 349 -13.01 38.95 -18.16
CA VAL A 349 -14.12 38.00 -18.34
C VAL A 349 -15.29 38.67 -19.07
N SER A 350 -15.61 39.91 -18.71
CA SER A 350 -16.70 40.69 -19.31
C SER A 350 -16.39 41.23 -20.71
N GLY A 351 -15.12 41.19 -21.15
CA GLY A 351 -14.65 41.77 -22.41
C GLY A 351 -14.37 43.27 -22.35
N GLY A 352 -14.42 43.89 -21.15
CA GLY A 352 -14.01 45.27 -20.91
C GLY A 352 -12.49 45.48 -20.86
N ALA A 353 -12.09 46.73 -20.61
CA ALA A 353 -10.68 47.10 -20.47
C ALA A 353 -10.03 46.46 -19.23
N TRP A 354 -8.80 45.98 -19.37
CA TRP A 354 -8.06 45.37 -18.27
C TRP A 354 -7.68 46.40 -17.20
N ILE A 355 -8.07 46.13 -15.96
CA ILE A 355 -7.72 46.93 -14.79
C ILE A 355 -6.46 46.33 -14.16
N LYS A 356 -5.40 47.13 -14.01
CA LYS A 356 -4.19 46.65 -13.33
C LYS A 356 -4.48 46.38 -11.85
N GLY A 357 -4.04 45.21 -11.39
CA GLY A 357 -4.06 44.85 -9.97
C GLY A 357 -3.09 45.68 -9.13
N ASP A 358 -3.20 45.59 -7.81
CA ASP A 358 -2.29 46.24 -6.88
C ASP A 358 -1.04 45.37 -6.60
N ARG A 359 -0.21 45.74 -5.61
CA ARG A 359 1.00 44.96 -5.26
C ARG A 359 0.69 43.58 -4.65
N ASN A 360 -0.46 43.42 -4.01
CA ASN A 360 -0.87 42.21 -3.31
C ASN A 360 -1.76 41.32 -4.19
N ASP A 361 -2.62 41.92 -5.01
CA ASP A 361 -3.53 41.28 -5.94
C ASP A 361 -3.12 41.59 -7.38
N LYS A 362 -2.28 40.73 -7.97
CA LYS A 362 -1.82 40.87 -9.36
C LYS A 362 -2.98 40.92 -10.38
N ILE A 363 -4.10 40.27 -10.08
CA ILE A 363 -5.30 40.23 -10.93
C ILE A 363 -6.46 40.86 -10.15
N CYS A 364 -6.93 42.02 -10.61
CA CYS A 364 -8.03 42.75 -10.00
C CYS A 364 -9.34 41.93 -10.05
N ALA A 365 -10.10 41.94 -8.95
CA ALA A 365 -11.40 41.27 -8.82
C ALA A 365 -12.40 41.66 -9.93
N GLU A 366 -12.38 42.92 -10.38
CA GLU A 366 -13.27 43.40 -11.44
C GLU A 366 -13.00 42.75 -12.81
N ASN A 367 -11.74 42.39 -13.10
CA ASN A 367 -11.41 41.68 -14.35
C ASN A 367 -12.00 40.27 -14.40
N ARG A 368 -12.36 39.73 -13.22
CA ARG A 368 -12.86 38.38 -13.00
C ARG A 368 -14.39 38.31 -12.96
N ARG A 369 -15.11 39.43 -13.14
CA ARG A 369 -16.57 39.48 -13.15
C ARG A 369 -17.15 39.38 -14.56
N GLY A 370 -18.27 38.68 -14.69
CA GLY A 370 -19.01 38.54 -15.94
C GLY A 370 -20.27 37.70 -15.78
N SER A 371 -21.09 37.64 -16.83
CA SER A 371 -22.29 36.79 -16.86
C SER A 371 -21.93 35.29 -16.88
N LEU A 372 -22.91 34.43 -16.63
CA LEU A 372 -22.74 32.97 -16.67
C LEU A 372 -22.05 32.50 -17.96
N THR A 373 -22.47 33.02 -19.11
CA THR A 373 -21.91 32.63 -20.41
C THR A 373 -20.49 33.14 -20.61
N GLN A 374 -20.18 34.34 -20.13
CA GLN A 374 -18.83 34.93 -20.17
C GLN A 374 -17.86 34.14 -19.29
N VAL A 375 -18.26 33.84 -18.05
CA VAL A 375 -17.47 33.02 -17.11
C VAL A 375 -17.25 31.62 -17.67
N ALA A 376 -18.29 30.98 -18.20
CA ALA A 376 -18.18 29.66 -18.83
C ALA A 376 -17.28 29.67 -20.08
N ALA A 377 -17.27 30.77 -20.83
CA ALA A 377 -16.41 30.93 -22.01
C ALA A 377 -14.96 31.23 -21.62
N TYR A 378 -14.71 31.82 -20.45
CA TYR A 378 -13.38 32.22 -20.01
C TYR A 378 -12.44 31.04 -19.74
N VAL A 379 -12.98 29.93 -19.24
CA VAL A 379 -12.22 28.70 -18.98
C VAL A 379 -12.18 27.72 -20.17
N LYS A 380 -12.67 28.16 -21.35
CA LYS A 380 -12.65 27.36 -22.58
C LYS A 380 -11.52 27.83 -23.50
N PRO A 381 -10.90 26.93 -24.27
CA PRO A 381 -9.85 27.30 -25.22
C PRO A 381 -10.40 28.23 -26.32
N THR A 382 -9.70 29.33 -26.55
CA THR A 382 -10.06 30.41 -27.49
C THR A 382 -9.85 30.03 -28.95
N PHE A 383 -8.91 29.12 -29.23
CA PHE A 383 -8.59 28.64 -30.57
C PHE A 383 -8.50 27.10 -30.57
N ARG A 384 -9.37 26.43 -31.35
CA ARG A 384 -9.10 25.06 -31.81
C ARG A 384 -8.42 25.20 -33.17
N PRO A 385 -7.09 24.98 -33.31
CA PRO A 385 -6.54 24.81 -34.65
C PRO A 385 -7.28 23.64 -35.31
N ALA A 386 -7.77 23.85 -36.53
CA ALA A 386 -8.51 22.83 -37.31
C ALA A 386 -7.70 21.53 -37.54
N MET A 387 -6.40 21.52 -37.20
CA MET A 387 -5.50 20.37 -37.23
C MET A 387 -5.51 19.50 -35.97
N ASP A 388 -6.13 19.93 -34.86
CA ASP A 388 -6.13 19.18 -33.58
C ASP A 388 -7.50 18.53 -33.28
N HIS A 389 -8.24 18.19 -34.34
CA HIS A 389 -9.52 17.48 -34.23
C HIS A 389 -9.37 16.01 -33.83
N ASP A 390 -8.14 15.46 -33.79
CA ASP A 390 -7.87 14.03 -33.70
C ASP A 390 -6.82 13.59 -32.66
N LYS A 391 -6.39 14.44 -31.73
CA LYS A 391 -5.73 13.92 -30.51
C LYS A 391 -6.79 13.74 -29.42
N PRO A 392 -7.41 12.55 -29.30
CA PRO A 392 -8.27 12.28 -28.16
C PRO A 392 -7.45 12.57 -26.89
N ARG A 393 -7.99 13.41 -26.00
CA ARG A 393 -7.45 13.58 -24.64
C ARG A 393 -7.08 12.20 -24.12
N SER A 394 -5.83 12.03 -23.66
CA SER A 394 -5.40 10.76 -23.09
C SER A 394 -6.41 10.36 -22.03
N ARG A 395 -7.10 9.24 -22.24
CA ARG A 395 -8.14 8.71 -21.35
C ARG A 395 -7.60 8.41 -19.93
N TRP A 396 -6.28 8.46 -19.76
CA TRP A 396 -5.57 8.10 -18.55
C TRP A 396 -4.93 9.31 -17.85
N GLY A 397 -4.84 10.48 -18.51
CA GLY A 397 -4.13 11.65 -17.97
C GLY A 397 -2.60 11.60 -18.16
N PRO A 398 -1.89 12.73 -18.04
CA PRO A 398 -0.45 12.80 -18.26
C PRO A 398 0.35 12.25 -17.08
N GLY A 399 1.51 11.67 -17.37
CA GLY A 399 2.44 11.16 -16.35
C GLY A 399 1.95 9.98 -15.52
N VAL A 400 0.78 9.40 -15.83
CA VAL A 400 0.21 8.25 -15.09
C VAL A 400 1.11 7.01 -15.20
N VAL A 401 1.61 6.70 -16.40
CA VAL A 401 2.50 5.54 -16.60
C VAL A 401 3.82 5.68 -15.84
N SER A 402 4.43 6.87 -15.84
CA SER A 402 5.68 7.10 -15.11
C SER A 402 5.50 6.93 -13.60
N ARG A 403 4.41 7.48 -13.04
CA ARG A 403 4.09 7.33 -11.62
C ARG A 403 3.79 5.89 -11.26
N PHE A 404 3.03 5.19 -12.11
CA PHE A 404 2.75 3.77 -11.98
C PHE A 404 4.04 2.94 -11.92
N LEU A 405 4.95 3.11 -12.89
CA LEU A 405 6.20 2.34 -12.97
C LEU A 405 7.10 2.62 -11.77
N LEU A 406 7.27 3.89 -11.40
CA LEU A 406 8.10 4.26 -10.26
C LEU A 406 7.54 3.74 -8.93
N ALA A 407 6.21 3.81 -8.74
CA ALA A 407 5.55 3.23 -7.57
C ALA A 407 5.72 1.71 -7.50
N THR A 408 5.61 1.02 -8.65
CA THR A 408 5.86 -0.43 -8.74
C THR A 408 7.29 -0.77 -8.37
N ILE A 409 8.30 -0.09 -8.94
CA ILE A 409 9.72 -0.37 -8.64
C ILE A 409 10.00 -0.20 -7.14
N LEU A 410 9.61 0.94 -6.56
CA LEU A 410 9.86 1.21 -5.14
C LEU A 410 9.10 0.24 -4.22
N ALA A 411 7.88 -0.14 -4.57
CA ALA A 411 7.12 -1.14 -3.84
C ALA A 411 7.82 -2.50 -3.84
N PHE A 412 8.25 -2.98 -5.01
CA PHE A 412 8.95 -4.26 -5.12
C PHE A 412 10.31 -4.23 -4.43
N CYS A 413 11.08 -3.13 -4.55
CA CYS A 413 12.35 -2.97 -3.84
C CYS A 413 12.17 -3.12 -2.32
N LEU A 414 11.14 -2.50 -1.75
CA LEU A 414 10.86 -2.63 -0.32
C LEU A 414 10.44 -4.06 0.03
N THR A 415 9.43 -4.61 -0.66
CA THR A 415 8.80 -5.86 -0.24
C THR A 415 9.62 -7.10 -0.54
N TRP A 416 10.22 -7.18 -1.73
CA TRP A 416 11.15 -8.25 -2.04
C TRP A 416 12.51 -8.06 -1.37
N GLY A 417 12.87 -6.84 -0.96
CA GLY A 417 14.02 -6.61 -0.07
C GLY A 417 13.81 -7.28 1.29
N SER A 418 12.68 -7.04 1.95
CA SER A 418 12.38 -7.64 3.26
C SER A 418 12.04 -9.13 3.19
N ILE A 419 11.18 -9.53 2.25
CA ILE A 419 10.76 -10.93 2.09
C ILE A 419 11.92 -11.76 1.53
N GLY A 420 12.68 -11.22 0.58
CA GLY A 420 13.88 -11.85 0.02
C GLY A 420 14.96 -12.05 1.07
N ALA A 421 15.16 -11.09 1.98
CA ALA A 421 16.04 -11.27 3.14
C ALA A 421 15.60 -12.44 4.03
N ALA A 422 14.31 -12.54 4.35
CA ALA A 422 13.78 -13.66 5.13
C ALA A 422 13.93 -15.02 4.42
N ILE A 423 13.69 -15.06 3.10
CA ILE A 423 13.92 -16.25 2.28
C ILE A 423 15.40 -16.63 2.29
N LEU A 424 16.30 -15.66 2.12
CA LEU A 424 17.74 -15.87 2.10
C LEU A 424 18.21 -16.47 3.44
N VAL A 425 17.83 -15.87 4.57
CA VAL A 425 18.16 -16.40 5.90
C VAL A 425 17.63 -17.84 6.07
N ALA A 426 16.37 -18.08 5.71
CA ALA A 426 15.74 -19.39 5.85
C ALA A 426 16.16 -20.43 4.80
N PHE A 427 16.80 -20.03 3.70
CA PHE A 427 17.31 -20.93 2.66
C PHE A 427 18.65 -21.53 3.07
N PHE A 428 19.47 -20.74 3.78
CA PHE A 428 20.79 -21.14 4.23
C PHE A 428 20.79 -21.79 5.62
N THR A 429 19.64 -21.92 6.29
CA THR A 429 19.53 -22.75 7.50
C THR A 429 20.02 -24.19 7.22
N PRO A 430 20.53 -24.91 8.25
CA PRO A 430 21.01 -26.28 8.08
C PRO A 430 19.98 -27.16 7.35
N THR A 431 20.47 -27.97 6.41
CA THR A 431 19.78 -28.44 5.20
C THR A 431 19.43 -27.33 4.19
N LYS A 432 20.44 -26.91 3.41
CA LYS A 432 20.29 -25.84 2.42
C LYS A 432 19.20 -26.16 1.39
N GLY A 433 18.30 -25.21 1.16
CA GLY A 433 17.26 -25.33 0.14
C GLY A 433 15.93 -24.66 0.48
N ILE A 434 14.95 -24.84 -0.41
CA ILE A 434 13.57 -24.46 -0.16
C ILE A 434 12.92 -25.52 0.74
N ALA A 435 12.65 -25.13 1.97
CA ALA A 435 12.01 -25.91 3.02
C ALA A 435 10.60 -25.36 3.32
N CYS A 436 9.91 -25.91 4.34
CA CYS A 436 8.62 -25.38 4.77
C CYS A 436 8.70 -23.88 5.15
N ARG A 437 9.79 -23.43 5.78
CA ARG A 437 9.97 -22.04 6.22
C ARG A 437 10.20 -21.09 5.03
N SER A 438 11.30 -21.25 4.31
CA SER A 438 11.65 -20.44 3.15
C SER A 438 10.59 -20.51 2.03
N GLY A 439 10.00 -21.68 1.81
CA GLY A 439 8.88 -21.87 0.88
C GLY A 439 7.61 -21.12 1.30
N SER A 440 7.31 -21.06 2.61
CA SER A 440 6.16 -20.29 3.11
C SER A 440 6.33 -18.78 2.92
N TYR A 441 7.54 -18.26 3.11
CA TYR A 441 7.88 -16.86 2.85
C TYR A 441 7.84 -16.52 1.36
N LEU A 442 8.36 -17.43 0.52
CA LEU A 442 8.27 -17.29 -0.94
C LEU A 442 6.81 -17.26 -1.40
N LEU A 443 5.96 -18.16 -0.89
CA LEU A 443 4.54 -18.16 -1.18
C LEU A 443 3.88 -16.84 -0.74
N TYR A 444 4.22 -16.34 0.45
CA TYR A 444 3.71 -15.06 0.95
C TYR A 444 4.04 -13.88 0.01
N GLY A 445 5.29 -13.80 -0.46
CA GLY A 445 5.73 -12.76 -1.41
C GLY A 445 5.07 -12.86 -2.80
N ILE A 446 4.95 -14.08 -3.34
CA ILE A 446 4.25 -14.33 -4.62
C ILE A 446 2.78 -13.93 -4.50
N MET A 447 2.10 -14.39 -3.44
CA MET A 447 0.69 -14.08 -3.21
C MET A 447 0.46 -12.58 -3.01
N SER A 448 1.35 -11.89 -2.27
CA SER A 448 1.29 -10.43 -2.14
C SER A 448 1.35 -9.74 -3.51
N THR A 449 2.24 -10.21 -4.39
CA THR A 449 2.41 -9.67 -5.75
C THR A 449 1.19 -9.93 -6.62
N ILE A 450 0.61 -11.13 -6.56
CA ILE A 450 -0.62 -11.47 -7.29
C ILE A 450 -1.79 -10.60 -6.83
N VAL A 451 -1.96 -10.42 -5.51
CA VAL A 451 -3.00 -9.54 -4.95
C VAL A 451 -2.86 -8.11 -5.48
N TRP A 452 -1.65 -7.56 -5.45
CA TRP A 452 -1.39 -6.22 -6.00
C TRP A 452 -1.78 -6.15 -7.47
N MET A 453 -1.35 -7.12 -8.28
CA MET A 453 -1.66 -7.17 -9.71
C MET A 453 -3.16 -7.23 -9.97
N LEU A 454 -3.91 -8.06 -9.23
CA LEU A 454 -5.36 -8.19 -9.36
C LEU A 454 -6.10 -6.89 -9.02
N LEU A 455 -5.67 -6.19 -7.95
CA LEU A 455 -6.33 -4.98 -7.48
C LEU A 455 -6.03 -3.76 -8.35
N VAL A 456 -4.78 -3.60 -8.79
CA VAL A 456 -4.42 -2.60 -9.80
C VAL A 456 -5.17 -2.85 -11.11
N THR A 457 -5.19 -4.09 -11.60
CA THR A 457 -5.92 -4.46 -12.82
C THR A 457 -7.42 -4.17 -12.67
N SER A 458 -7.98 -4.44 -11.49
CA SER A 458 -9.37 -4.09 -11.20
C SER A 458 -9.62 -2.58 -11.32
N SER A 459 -8.75 -1.73 -10.76
CA SER A 459 -8.89 -0.27 -10.87
C SER A 459 -8.83 0.20 -12.33
N VAL A 460 -7.88 -0.31 -13.12
CA VAL A 460 -7.74 -0.01 -14.55
C VAL A 460 -9.02 -0.40 -15.31
N LEU A 461 -9.57 -1.58 -15.04
CA LEU A 461 -10.81 -2.06 -15.66
C LEU A 461 -12.05 -1.28 -15.21
N ALA A 462 -12.13 -0.91 -13.93
CA ALA A 462 -13.20 -0.09 -13.37
C ALA A 462 -13.20 1.29 -14.04
N HIS A 463 -12.03 1.94 -14.13
CA HIS A 463 -11.85 3.20 -14.86
C HIS A 463 -12.25 3.05 -16.32
N TYR A 464 -11.79 2.00 -17.00
CA TYR A 464 -12.16 1.75 -18.39
C TYR A 464 -13.67 1.55 -18.60
N SER A 465 -14.36 0.93 -17.63
CA SER A 465 -15.80 0.70 -17.70
C SER A 465 -16.64 1.98 -17.68
N THR A 466 -16.09 3.07 -17.14
CA THR A 466 -16.76 4.39 -17.09
C THR A 466 -16.80 5.08 -18.45
N PHE A 467 -15.98 4.67 -19.41
CA PHE A 467 -15.99 5.27 -20.74
C PHE A 467 -17.26 4.88 -21.50
N THR A 468 -18.13 5.87 -21.76
CA THR A 468 -19.32 5.71 -22.60
C THR A 468 -19.10 6.29 -23.99
N VAL A 469 -19.63 5.62 -25.02
CA VAL A 469 -19.68 6.19 -26.38
C VAL A 469 -21.00 6.94 -26.55
N SER A 470 -20.96 8.16 -27.08
CA SER A 470 -22.18 8.91 -27.42
C SER A 470 -22.61 8.55 -28.84
N PHE A 471 -23.83 8.04 -28.99
CA PHE A 471 -24.45 7.79 -30.29
C PHE A 471 -25.85 8.42 -30.31
N LYS A 472 -26.10 9.35 -31.25
CA LYS A 472 -27.35 10.13 -31.34
C LYS A 472 -27.77 10.80 -30.01
N GLY A 473 -26.81 11.37 -29.28
CA GLY A 473 -27.06 12.06 -28.01
C GLY A 473 -27.39 11.14 -26.82
N ARG A 474 -27.34 9.81 -26.99
CA ARG A 474 -27.44 8.84 -25.89
C ARG A 474 -26.08 8.24 -25.58
N TYR A 475 -25.71 8.27 -24.29
CA TYR A 475 -24.53 7.56 -23.80
C TYR A 475 -24.84 6.06 -23.74
N MET A 476 -24.06 5.27 -24.48
CA MET A 476 -24.19 3.81 -24.47
C MET A 476 -22.90 3.15 -24.00
N HIS A 477 -23.04 2.24 -23.04
CA HIS A 477 -21.97 1.31 -22.70
C HIS A 477 -21.86 0.25 -23.79
N THR A 478 -20.63 -0.01 -24.22
CA THR A 478 -20.33 -1.09 -25.17
C THR A 478 -20.29 -2.43 -24.43
N LYS A 479 -20.35 -3.55 -25.17
CA LYS A 479 -20.11 -4.88 -24.58
C LYS A 479 -18.73 -4.95 -23.89
N ALA A 480 -17.73 -4.27 -24.44
CA ALA A 480 -16.38 -4.20 -23.87
C ALA A 480 -16.35 -3.46 -22.52
N THR A 481 -17.04 -2.33 -22.39
CA THR A 481 -17.07 -1.57 -21.12
C THR A 481 -17.87 -2.30 -20.04
N ARG A 482 -18.94 -3.01 -20.43
CA ARG A 482 -19.70 -3.87 -19.50
C ARG A 482 -18.89 -5.08 -19.02
N THR A 483 -18.18 -5.75 -19.92
CA THR A 483 -17.31 -6.89 -19.56
C THR A 483 -16.14 -6.44 -18.69
N ALA A 484 -15.53 -5.29 -18.97
CA ALA A 484 -14.52 -4.69 -18.10
C ALA A 484 -15.09 -4.39 -16.69
N GLY A 485 -16.30 -3.84 -16.60
CA GLY A 485 -16.98 -3.62 -15.33
C GLY A 485 -17.16 -4.92 -14.52
N VAL A 486 -17.62 -6.00 -15.14
CA VAL A 486 -17.76 -7.31 -14.48
C VAL A 486 -16.40 -7.88 -14.07
N LEU A 487 -15.41 -7.86 -14.96
CA LEU A 487 -14.06 -8.36 -14.68
C LEU A 487 -13.40 -7.56 -13.55
N SER A 488 -13.62 -6.25 -13.48
CA SER A 488 -13.14 -5.40 -12.37
C SER A 488 -13.66 -5.90 -11.02
N ILE A 489 -14.95 -6.26 -10.93
CA ILE A 489 -15.57 -6.77 -9.71
C ILE A 489 -14.97 -8.12 -9.33
N VAL A 490 -14.80 -9.02 -10.30
CA VAL A 490 -14.23 -10.37 -10.08
C VAL A 490 -12.78 -10.27 -9.60
N CYS A 491 -11.91 -9.54 -10.31
CA CYS A 491 -10.51 -9.36 -9.92
C CYS A 491 -10.37 -8.78 -8.52
N ARG A 492 -11.23 -7.82 -8.15
CA ARG A 492 -11.21 -7.20 -6.82
C ARG A 492 -11.67 -8.13 -5.72
N ARG A 493 -12.76 -8.86 -5.92
CA ARG A 493 -13.23 -9.86 -4.93
C ARG A 493 -12.17 -10.94 -4.72
N LEU A 494 -11.58 -11.46 -5.80
CA LEU A 494 -10.49 -12.44 -5.73
C LEU A 494 -9.26 -11.85 -5.02
N GLY A 495 -8.83 -10.65 -5.38
CA GLY A 495 -7.70 -9.97 -4.76
C GLY A 495 -7.88 -9.81 -3.24
N LYS A 496 -9.05 -9.37 -2.78
CA LYS A 496 -9.35 -9.24 -1.34
C LYS A 496 -9.40 -10.59 -0.61
N ILE A 497 -9.96 -11.63 -1.24
CA ILE A 497 -9.99 -12.99 -0.68
C ILE A 497 -8.56 -13.53 -0.54
N LEU A 498 -7.76 -13.44 -1.60
CA LEU A 498 -6.37 -13.88 -1.59
C LEU A 498 -5.53 -13.11 -0.58
N ALA A 499 -5.73 -11.79 -0.44
CA ALA A 499 -5.07 -10.99 0.59
C ALA A 499 -5.42 -11.48 1.99
N THR A 500 -6.70 -11.75 2.25
CA THR A 500 -7.15 -12.27 3.54
C THR A 500 -6.51 -13.62 3.86
N ILE A 501 -6.50 -14.54 2.88
CA ILE A 501 -5.84 -15.84 3.02
C ILE A 501 -4.34 -15.67 3.27
N ASN A 502 -3.68 -14.76 2.55
CA ASN A 502 -2.25 -14.52 2.67
C ASN A 502 -1.87 -13.86 4.01
N ALA A 503 -2.74 -13.00 4.56
CA ALA A 503 -2.57 -12.41 5.89
C ALA A 503 -2.71 -13.48 6.99
N ILE A 504 -3.68 -14.39 6.86
CA ILE A 504 -3.82 -15.53 7.78
C ILE A 504 -2.61 -16.46 7.64
N TRP A 505 -2.17 -16.74 6.41
CA TRP A 505 -1.03 -17.59 6.11
C TRP A 505 0.24 -17.11 6.84
N ILE A 506 0.60 -15.83 6.73
CA ILE A 506 1.84 -15.36 7.37
C ILE A 506 1.80 -15.44 8.89
N VAL A 507 0.63 -15.20 9.51
CA VAL A 507 0.45 -15.35 10.96
C VAL A 507 0.58 -16.83 11.36
N LEU A 508 -0.08 -17.74 10.63
CA LEU A 508 0.02 -19.18 10.88
C LEU A 508 1.45 -19.71 10.71
N VAL A 509 2.18 -19.24 9.70
CA VAL A 509 3.59 -19.58 9.48
C VAL A 509 4.43 -19.20 10.69
N CYS A 510 4.21 -18.02 11.28
CA CYS A 510 4.90 -17.61 12.50
C CYS A 510 4.55 -18.52 13.69
N LEU A 511 3.27 -18.84 13.88
CA LEU A 511 2.83 -19.73 14.96
C LEU A 511 3.39 -21.14 14.81
N PHE A 512 3.38 -21.70 13.59
CA PHE A 512 3.94 -23.02 13.29
C PHE A 512 5.45 -23.06 13.48
N GLN A 513 6.14 -21.97 13.15
CA GLN A 513 7.57 -21.88 13.33
C GLN A 513 7.97 -21.79 14.80
N PHE A 514 7.30 -20.96 15.60
CA PHE A 514 7.60 -20.81 17.01
C PHE A 514 7.09 -21.98 17.86
N GLY A 515 6.05 -22.67 17.39
CA GLY A 515 5.45 -23.82 18.09
C GLY A 515 6.07 -25.18 17.73
N SER A 516 7.23 -25.20 17.06
CA SER A 516 7.93 -26.41 16.61
C SER A 516 7.16 -27.31 15.64
N PHE A 517 6.08 -26.82 15.02
CA PHE A 517 5.33 -27.58 14.02
C PHE A 517 6.17 -27.85 12.76
N PHE A 518 7.05 -26.93 12.40
CA PHE A 518 8.00 -27.11 11.30
C PHE A 518 9.23 -27.96 11.67
N ASP A 519 9.44 -28.30 12.94
CA ASP A 519 10.53 -29.17 13.36
C ASP A 519 10.12 -30.63 13.14
N ARG A 520 10.23 -31.07 11.89
CA ARG A 520 9.81 -32.39 11.37
C ARG A 520 10.75 -32.87 10.28
N CYS A 521 10.84 -34.18 10.07
CA CYS A 521 11.62 -34.75 8.97
C CYS A 521 11.30 -34.10 7.61
N TRP A 522 10.01 -33.92 7.27
CA TRP A 522 9.64 -33.30 5.99
C TRP A 522 10.14 -31.86 5.84
N CYS A 523 9.96 -31.05 6.88
CA CYS A 523 10.24 -29.63 6.83
C CYS A 523 11.72 -29.32 7.00
N ASN A 524 12.46 -30.10 7.78
CA ASN A 524 13.90 -29.93 7.98
C ASN A 524 14.74 -30.61 6.88
N SER A 525 14.15 -31.45 6.02
CA SER A 525 14.89 -32.15 4.96
C SER A 525 14.93 -31.46 3.58
N SER A 526 14.38 -30.24 3.46
CA SER A 526 14.33 -29.49 2.18
C SER A 526 13.81 -30.32 0.99
N VAL A 527 12.81 -31.18 1.24
CA VAL A 527 12.30 -32.16 0.26
C VAL A 527 11.78 -31.50 -1.02
N PHE A 528 11.22 -30.29 -0.92
CA PHE A 528 10.74 -29.54 -2.08
C PHE A 528 11.84 -29.17 -3.07
N TYR A 529 13.06 -28.92 -2.58
CA TYR A 529 14.18 -28.47 -3.39
C TYR A 529 15.06 -29.62 -3.87
N LEU A 530 15.43 -30.54 -2.96
CA LEU A 530 16.34 -31.65 -3.25
C LEU A 530 15.63 -32.88 -3.82
N GLY A 531 14.30 -32.98 -3.64
CA GLY A 531 13.55 -34.19 -3.92
C GLY A 531 13.79 -35.29 -2.88
N LYS A 532 12.86 -36.25 -2.77
CA LYS A 532 12.87 -37.27 -1.69
C LYS A 532 14.17 -38.08 -1.60
N ARG A 533 14.84 -38.33 -2.73
CA ARG A 533 16.05 -39.18 -2.79
C ARG A 533 17.32 -38.50 -2.30
N ALA A 534 17.43 -37.18 -2.48
CA ALA A 534 18.62 -36.40 -2.10
C ALA A 534 18.37 -35.53 -0.85
N ALA A 535 17.14 -35.53 -0.33
CA ALA A 535 16.77 -34.84 0.90
C ALA A 535 17.42 -35.48 2.13
N TYR A 536 17.90 -34.65 3.04
CA TYR A 536 18.54 -35.05 4.29
C TYR A 536 18.18 -34.07 5.39
N ASN A 537 18.09 -34.54 6.64
CA ASN A 537 17.77 -33.75 7.82
C ASN A 537 19.06 -33.54 8.64
N VAL A 538 19.53 -32.31 8.73
CA VAL A 538 20.58 -31.95 9.69
C VAL A 538 19.98 -31.89 11.09
N ILE A 539 20.51 -32.73 12.00
CA ILE A 539 20.05 -32.81 13.39
C ILE A 539 21.11 -32.26 14.34
N ASP A 540 22.38 -32.62 14.13
CA ASP A 540 23.52 -32.15 14.93
C ASP A 540 24.23 -31.01 14.19
N VAL A 541 24.09 -29.79 14.70
CA VAL A 541 24.60 -28.58 14.06
C VAL A 541 25.92 -28.17 14.72
N GLY A 542 27.00 -28.18 13.95
CA GLY A 542 28.34 -27.87 14.42
C GLY A 542 28.63 -26.36 14.46
N LEU A 543 29.78 -26.00 15.03
CA LEU A 543 30.24 -24.60 15.09
C LEU A 543 30.48 -24.00 13.70
N GLU A 544 30.94 -24.81 12.75
CA GLU A 544 31.17 -24.37 11.36
C GLU A 544 29.84 -24.03 10.65
N ASP A 545 28.78 -24.81 10.91
CA ASP A 545 27.45 -24.53 10.37
C ASP A 545 26.87 -23.24 10.94
N VAL A 546 27.02 -23.03 12.26
CA VAL A 546 26.61 -21.77 12.91
C VAL A 546 27.38 -20.60 12.33
N ALA A 547 28.69 -20.73 12.12
CA ALA A 547 29.50 -19.69 11.49
C ALA A 547 29.05 -19.40 10.05
N ALA A 548 28.67 -20.43 9.28
CA ALA A 548 28.18 -20.27 7.91
C ALA A 548 26.82 -19.56 7.82
N LEU A 549 26.03 -19.50 8.90
CA LEU A 549 24.78 -18.74 8.95
C LEU A 549 24.98 -17.23 9.12
N ASN A 550 26.16 -16.81 9.56
CA ASN A 550 26.44 -15.39 9.81
C ASN A 550 26.41 -14.56 8.53
N GLU A 551 26.99 -15.06 7.45
CA GLU A 551 27.04 -14.33 6.18
C GLU A 551 25.63 -14.11 5.59
N PRO A 552 24.77 -15.13 5.46
CA PRO A 552 23.37 -14.95 5.07
C PRO A 552 22.59 -14.04 6.02
N TRP A 553 22.85 -14.11 7.33
CA TRP A 553 22.19 -13.23 8.30
C TRP A 553 22.59 -11.76 8.12
N ILE A 554 23.89 -11.48 8.00
CA ILE A 554 24.41 -10.12 7.75
C ILE A 554 23.86 -9.58 6.42
N ALA A 555 23.88 -10.39 5.37
CA ALA A 555 23.33 -10.03 4.07
C ALA A 555 21.82 -9.76 4.15
N GLY A 556 21.08 -10.60 4.90
CA GLY A 556 19.64 -10.44 5.13
C GLY A 556 19.29 -9.15 5.86
N VAL A 557 19.97 -8.86 6.98
CA VAL A 557 19.79 -7.61 7.75
C VAL A 557 20.13 -6.39 6.89
N GLY A 558 21.27 -6.44 6.18
CA GLY A 558 21.70 -5.36 5.29
C GLY A 558 20.71 -5.09 4.17
N LEU A 559 20.20 -6.14 3.52
CA LEU A 559 19.19 -6.03 2.46
C LEU A 559 17.86 -5.48 2.99
N ALA A 560 17.30 -6.07 4.04
CA ALA A 560 16.01 -5.65 4.58
C ALA A 560 16.07 -4.21 5.11
N SER A 561 17.08 -3.89 5.92
CA SER A 561 17.25 -2.57 6.52
C SER A 561 17.60 -1.52 5.46
N GLY A 562 18.49 -1.85 4.53
CA GLY A 562 18.87 -0.97 3.42
C GLY A 562 17.68 -0.61 2.54
N CYS A 563 16.85 -1.59 2.16
CA CYS A 563 15.63 -1.35 1.40
C CYS A 563 14.61 -0.51 2.19
N ALA A 564 14.42 -0.76 3.48
CA ALA A 564 13.52 0.02 4.33
C ALA A 564 13.97 1.48 4.49
N VAL A 565 15.26 1.71 4.75
CA VAL A 565 15.86 3.06 4.87
C VAL A 565 15.79 3.80 3.54
N LEU A 566 16.20 3.15 2.43
CA LEU A 566 16.13 3.74 1.10
C LEU A 566 14.70 4.16 0.77
N PHE A 567 13.72 3.30 1.04
CA PHE A 567 12.32 3.61 0.82
C PHE A 567 11.85 4.82 1.65
N LEU A 568 12.19 4.90 2.93
CA LEU A 568 11.89 6.07 3.77
C LEU A 568 12.52 7.34 3.24
N VAL A 569 13.80 7.30 2.87
CA VAL A 569 14.51 8.46 2.32
C VAL A 569 13.81 8.95 1.06
N VAL A 570 13.50 8.05 0.12
CA VAL A 570 12.81 8.40 -1.11
C VAL A 570 11.41 8.98 -0.83
N VAL A 571 10.63 8.37 0.07
CA VAL A 571 9.30 8.90 0.47
C VAL A 571 9.41 10.31 1.07
N ASN A 572 10.33 10.52 2.02
CA ASN A 572 10.50 11.82 2.67
C ASN A 572 10.97 12.91 1.67
N LEU A 573 11.85 12.57 0.72
CA LEU A 573 12.29 13.49 -0.32
C LEU A 573 11.17 13.91 -1.28
N LEU A 574 10.09 13.13 -1.38
CA LEU A 574 9.00 13.36 -2.31
C LEU A 574 7.76 14.00 -1.65
N ILE A 575 7.68 14.04 -0.32
CA ILE A 575 6.46 14.35 0.47
C ILE A 575 6.03 15.82 0.43
N ASN A 576 6.98 16.75 0.35
CA ASN A 576 6.73 18.19 0.42
C ASN A 576 7.22 18.89 -0.85
N PRO A 577 6.45 18.83 -1.96
CA PRO A 577 6.78 19.63 -3.12
C PRO A 577 6.55 21.13 -2.82
N ALA A 578 7.41 22.00 -3.35
CA ALA A 578 7.18 23.44 -3.30
C ALA A 578 5.84 23.78 -3.97
N LEU A 579 4.98 24.49 -3.26
CA LEU A 579 3.71 24.96 -3.80
C LEU A 579 3.95 26.17 -4.73
N PRO A 580 3.13 26.35 -5.77
CA PRO A 580 3.14 27.58 -6.56
C PRO A 580 2.76 28.79 -5.68
N ASP A 581 3.54 29.86 -5.83
CA ASP A 581 3.34 31.17 -5.17
C ASP A 581 2.11 31.92 -5.70
#